data_AF-A0A5C3NXB7-F1
#
_entry.id   AF-A0A5C3NXB7-F1
#
_cell.length_a   1.000
_cell.length_b   1.000
_cell.length_c   1.000
_cell.angle_alpha   90.00
_cell.angle_beta   90.00
_cell.angle_gamma   90.00
#
_symmetry.space_group_name_H-M   'P 1'
#
loop_
_entity.id
_entity.type
_entity.pdbx_description
1 polymer ?
#
loop_
_entity_poly.entity_id
_entity_poly.type
_entity_poly.pdbx_seq_one_letter_code
_entity_poly.pdbx_strand_id
1 'polypeptide(L)'
;VPTDCGQHDFLVGKPIFVSESPGAAGSRTHGYVAWDIQNKRFAFLNLDAWRRKGGGSATEGKVLQQLRAAGVVNIPTYVCDAETTVETTGTDRGAPAAQQLGAEKPPLENVKAVRSYLHYRLVVKDVCLPLRDSNSGKPLVSI
;
A
#
# COMPACT_ATOMS: atom_id res chain seq x y z
N VAL A 1 -1.50 -10.43 -5.45
CA VAL A 1 -0.51 -9.39 -5.78
C VAL A 1 0.23 -9.86 -7.03
N PRO A 2 0.12 -9.15 -8.17
CA PRO A 2 0.92 -9.46 -9.35
C PRO A 2 2.40 -9.40 -8.99
N THR A 3 3.16 -10.44 -9.30
CA THR A 3 4.60 -10.53 -9.07
C THR A 3 5.31 -10.93 -10.35
N ASP A 4 6.62 -10.69 -10.43
CA ASP A 4 7.44 -11.04 -11.60
C ASP A 4 7.40 -12.53 -11.96
N CYS A 5 7.05 -13.40 -11.00
CA CYS A 5 6.92 -14.85 -11.17
C CYS A 5 5.47 -15.36 -11.32
N GLY A 6 4.49 -14.47 -11.48
CA GLY A 6 3.07 -14.81 -11.64
C GLY A 6 2.18 -14.13 -10.60
N GLN A 7 0.99 -14.68 -10.37
CA GLN A 7 0.06 -14.14 -9.38
C GLN A 7 0.33 -14.76 -8.01
N HIS A 8 0.57 -13.93 -6.99
CA HIS A 8 0.74 -14.36 -5.60
C HIS A 8 -0.54 -14.08 -4.81
N ASP A 9 -1.24 -15.15 -4.39
CA ASP A 9 -2.52 -15.05 -3.71
C ASP A 9 -2.40 -15.08 -2.18
N PHE A 10 -3.20 -14.25 -1.53
CA PHE A 10 -3.21 -14.07 -0.08
C PHE A 10 -4.64 -14.05 0.45
N LEU A 11 -4.88 -14.70 1.60
CA LEU A 11 -6.11 -14.52 2.36
C LEU A 11 -5.91 -13.37 3.35
N VAL A 12 -6.64 -12.29 3.18
CA VAL A 12 -6.44 -11.05 3.95
C VAL A 12 -7.51 -10.95 5.04
N GLY A 13 -7.07 -10.75 6.28
CA GLY A 13 -7.96 -10.52 7.41
C GLY A 13 -8.53 -9.10 7.45
N LYS A 14 -9.22 -8.77 8.55
CA LYS A 14 -9.63 -7.38 8.83
C LYS A 14 -8.39 -6.49 9.04
N PRO A 15 -8.47 -5.19 8.68
CA PRO A 15 -7.37 -4.26 8.95
C PRO A 15 -7.10 -4.18 10.45
N ILE A 16 -5.83 -4.28 10.84
CA ILE A 16 -5.42 -4.21 12.26
C ILE A 16 -5.11 -2.78 12.70
N PHE A 17 -4.81 -1.88 11.75
CA PHE A 17 -4.78 -0.45 12.01
C PHE A 17 -5.10 0.32 10.73
N VAL A 18 -5.62 1.52 10.93
CA VAL A 18 -5.94 2.50 9.90
C VAL A 18 -5.33 3.81 10.37
N SER A 19 -4.30 4.29 9.67
CA SER A 19 -3.80 5.64 9.90
C SER A 19 -4.58 6.61 9.01
N GLU A 20 -5.45 7.39 9.65
CA GLU A 20 -6.14 8.52 9.01
C GLU A 20 -5.58 9.81 9.58
N SER A 21 -5.00 10.65 8.73
CA SER A 21 -4.63 12.02 9.10
C SER A 21 -5.66 12.98 8.51
N PRO A 22 -6.50 13.63 9.34
CA PRO A 22 -7.43 14.65 8.86
C PRO A 22 -6.65 15.77 8.15
N GLY A 23 -6.89 15.96 6.86
CA GLY A 23 -6.24 17.00 6.04
C GLY A 23 -5.10 16.53 5.13
N ALA A 24 -4.56 15.32 5.32
CA ALA A 24 -3.61 14.72 4.38
C ALA A 24 -4.36 13.83 3.37
N ALA A 25 -5.06 14.47 2.43
CA ALA A 25 -5.77 13.78 1.36
C ALA A 25 -4.78 13.00 0.47
N GLY A 26 -4.58 11.71 0.76
CA GLY A 26 -3.75 10.81 -0.04
C GLY A 26 -2.99 9.74 0.74
N SER A 27 -2.80 9.90 2.06
CA SER A 27 -2.09 8.90 2.87
C SER A 27 -3.06 8.20 3.82
N ARG A 28 -3.79 7.22 3.30
CA ARG A 28 -4.45 6.21 4.14
C ARG A 28 -3.54 5.01 4.20
N THR A 29 -3.11 4.64 5.39
CA THR A 29 -2.30 3.44 5.58
C THR A 29 -3.13 2.42 6.32
N HIS A 30 -3.53 1.36 5.62
CA HIS A 30 -4.13 0.21 6.25
C HIS A 30 -3.09 -0.90 6.33
N GLY A 31 -2.96 -1.49 7.52
CA GLY A 31 -2.16 -2.68 7.75
C GLY A 31 -3.04 -3.90 7.88
N TYR A 32 -2.74 -4.98 7.15
CA TYR A 32 -3.49 -6.23 7.22
C TYR A 32 -2.59 -7.41 7.53
N VAL A 33 -3.07 -8.30 8.39
CA VAL A 33 -2.50 -9.64 8.49
C VAL A 33 -3.04 -10.47 7.34
N ALA A 34 -2.13 -11.11 6.61
CA ALA A 34 -2.45 -11.93 5.46
C ALA A 34 -1.85 -13.34 5.64
N TRP A 35 -2.54 -14.35 5.10
CA TRP A 35 -2.03 -15.70 4.97
C TRP A 35 -1.56 -15.94 3.54
N ASP A 36 -0.27 -16.23 3.39
CA ASP A 36 0.36 -16.59 2.13
C ASP A 36 0.01 -18.03 1.77
N ILE A 37 -0.81 -18.20 0.72
CA ILE A 37 -1.32 -19.51 0.31
C ILE A 37 -0.20 -20.41 -0.22
N GLN A 38 0.79 -19.82 -0.90
CA GLN A 38 1.89 -20.53 -1.54
C GLN A 38 2.94 -20.96 -0.51
N ASN A 39 3.38 -20.03 0.35
CA ASN A 39 4.44 -20.29 1.33
C ASN A 39 3.91 -20.82 2.68
N LYS A 40 2.59 -20.97 2.84
CA LYS A 40 1.92 -21.47 4.07
C LYS A 40 2.38 -20.74 5.34
N ARG A 41 2.44 -19.41 5.28
CA ARG A 41 2.92 -18.57 6.37
C ARG A 41 2.06 -17.32 6.52
N PHE A 42 2.09 -16.74 7.73
CA PHE A 42 1.61 -15.38 7.91
C PHE A 42 2.58 -14.39 7.25
N ALA A 43 1.99 -13.37 6.64
CA ALA A 43 2.66 -12.23 6.06
C ALA A 43 1.88 -10.97 6.46
N PHE A 44 2.53 -9.83 6.32
CA PHE A 44 1.91 -8.54 6.55
C PHE A 44 1.78 -7.79 5.25
N LEU A 45 0.55 -7.42 4.91
CA LEU A 45 0.30 -6.49 3.82
C LEU A 45 0.47 -5.09 4.40
N ASN A 46 1.67 -4.55 4.19
CA ASN A 46 2.03 -3.21 4.60
C ASN A 46 1.61 -2.22 3.51
N LEU A 47 0.75 -1.28 3.90
CA LEU A 47 0.29 -0.14 3.09
C LEU A 47 -0.48 -0.49 1.81
N ASP A 48 -1.80 -0.32 1.90
CA ASP A 48 -2.65 0.12 0.79
C ASP A 48 -2.42 1.62 0.56
N ALA A 49 -1.34 2.00 -0.15
CA ALA A 49 -0.95 3.41 -0.30
C ALA A 49 -1.33 3.96 -1.68
N TRP A 50 -1.91 5.17 -1.69
CA TRP A 50 -2.17 5.92 -2.92
C TRP A 50 -1.00 6.87 -3.19
N ARG A 51 -0.32 6.69 -4.32
CA ARG A 51 0.80 7.54 -4.75
C ARG A 51 0.42 8.36 -5.97
N ARG A 52 1.02 9.54 -6.15
CA ARG A 52 0.84 10.33 -7.37
C ARG A 52 1.66 9.70 -8.50
N LYS A 53 1.04 9.45 -9.66
CA LYS A 53 1.75 9.03 -10.88
C LYS A 53 2.76 10.12 -11.28
N GLY A 54 4.02 9.73 -11.54
CA GLY A 54 5.10 10.68 -11.84
C GLY A 54 5.70 11.38 -10.60
N GLY A 55 5.64 10.74 -9.42
CA GLY A 55 6.19 11.24 -8.17
C GLY A 55 7.73 11.12 -8.01
N GLY A 56 8.43 10.40 -8.90
CA GLY A 56 9.90 10.25 -8.87
C GLY A 56 10.49 9.46 -7.69
N SER A 57 9.80 9.41 -6.54
CA SER A 57 10.25 8.70 -5.34
C SER A 57 10.20 7.18 -5.52
N ALA A 58 11.28 6.49 -5.14
CA ALA A 58 11.34 5.03 -5.11
C ALA A 58 10.17 4.43 -4.30
N THR A 59 9.72 3.23 -4.70
CA THR A 59 8.75 2.46 -3.92
C THR A 59 9.41 1.93 -2.67
N GLU A 60 8.64 1.77 -1.59
CA GLU A 60 9.14 1.19 -0.35
C GLU A 60 9.73 -0.20 -0.56
N GLY A 61 9.10 -1.02 -1.42
CA GLY A 61 9.58 -2.35 -1.79
C GLY A 61 10.97 -2.30 -2.41
N LYS A 62 11.20 -1.39 -3.35
CA LYS A 62 12.52 -1.18 -3.97
C LYS A 62 13.57 -0.72 -2.95
N VAL A 63 13.21 0.16 -2.03
CA VAL A 63 14.11 0.59 -0.95
C VAL A 63 14.45 -0.59 -0.03
N LEU A 64 13.48 -1.41 0.38
CA LEU A 64 13.72 -2.60 1.20
C LEU A 64 14.66 -3.60 0.49
N GLN A 65 14.48 -3.82 -0.80
CA GLN A 65 15.37 -4.65 -1.61
C GLN A 65 16.80 -4.07 -1.65
N GLN A 66 16.94 -2.76 -1.85
CA GLN A 66 18.25 -2.09 -1.86
C GLN A 66 18.96 -2.19 -0.51
N LEU A 67 18.24 -1.94 0.59
CA LEU A 67 18.80 -2.07 1.95
C LEU A 67 19.25 -3.51 2.23
N ARG A 68 18.46 -4.50 1.79
CA ARG A 68 18.84 -5.91 1.90
C ARG A 68 20.09 -6.23 1.08
N ALA A 69 20.17 -5.75 -0.15
CA ALA A 69 21.35 -5.93 -1.01
C ALA A 69 22.61 -5.27 -0.41
N ALA A 70 22.44 -4.17 0.31
CA ALA A 70 23.51 -3.50 1.06
C ALA A 70 23.87 -4.19 2.39
N GLY A 71 23.23 -5.31 2.74
CA GLY A 71 23.50 -6.05 3.97
C GLY A 71 22.95 -5.40 5.24
N VAL A 72 22.01 -4.47 5.12
CA VAL A 72 21.39 -3.84 6.29
C VAL A 72 20.51 -4.85 7.02
N VAL A 73 20.79 -5.05 8.30
CA VAL A 73 20.01 -5.91 9.20
C VAL A 73 18.82 -5.16 9.81
N ASN A 74 17.89 -5.88 10.43
CA ASN A 74 16.73 -5.33 11.14
C ASN A 74 15.75 -4.53 10.26
N ILE A 75 15.64 -4.93 9.00
CA ILE A 75 14.65 -4.40 8.05
C ILE A 75 13.55 -5.43 7.78
N PRO A 76 12.30 -5.00 7.51
CA PRO A 76 11.25 -5.89 7.05
C PRO A 76 11.70 -6.72 5.85
N THR A 77 11.38 -8.01 5.90
CA THR A 77 11.68 -8.94 4.83
C THR A 77 10.66 -8.78 3.71
N TYR A 78 11.10 -8.13 2.64
CA TYR A 78 10.35 -8.02 1.39
C TYR A 78 9.88 -9.39 0.89
N VAL A 79 8.61 -9.49 0.47
CA VAL A 79 8.04 -10.67 -0.18
C VAL A 79 7.66 -10.32 -1.62
N CYS A 80 6.75 -9.37 -1.78
CA CYS A 80 6.30 -8.89 -3.07
C CYS A 80 5.67 -7.50 -2.96
N ASP A 81 5.69 -6.75 -4.06
CA ASP A 81 4.90 -5.53 -4.21
C ASP A 81 4.12 -5.56 -5.54
N ALA A 82 3.11 -4.70 -5.64
CA ALA A 82 2.45 -4.44 -6.90
C ALA A 82 1.93 -3.01 -6.94
N GLU A 83 1.92 -2.46 -8.15
CA GLU A 83 1.37 -1.15 -8.43
C GLU A 83 0.27 -1.27 -9.49
N THR A 84 -0.95 -0.90 -9.10
CA THR A 84 -2.09 -0.85 -10.01
C THR A 84 -2.37 0.60 -10.35
N THR A 85 -2.33 0.95 -11.65
CA THR A 85 -2.75 2.29 -12.09
C THR A 85 -4.27 2.38 -12.00
N VAL A 86 -4.78 3.31 -11.19
CA VAL A 86 -6.20 3.65 -11.19
C VAL A 86 -6.31 5.08 -11.69
N GLU A 87 -6.69 5.24 -12.96
CA GLU A 87 -6.96 6.57 -13.52
C GLU A 87 -8.23 7.12 -12.89
N THR A 88 -8.07 8.08 -11.98
CA THR A 88 -9.21 8.78 -11.38
C THR A 88 -9.26 10.20 -11.92
N THR A 89 -10.34 10.57 -12.59
CA THR A 89 -10.66 11.97 -12.89
C THR A 89 -11.22 12.63 -11.63
N GLY A 90 -10.36 13.11 -10.74
CA GLY A 90 -10.76 13.79 -9.50
C GLY A 90 -10.89 15.31 -9.67
N THR A 91 -12.07 15.87 -9.40
CA THR A 91 -12.24 17.29 -9.06
C THR A 91 -11.58 17.58 -7.70
N ASP A 92 -11.14 18.83 -7.52
CA ASP A 92 -10.17 19.32 -6.51
C ASP A 92 -10.49 19.13 -5.01
N ARG A 93 -11.41 18.22 -4.61
CA ARG A 93 -11.72 17.94 -3.21
C ARG A 93 -12.04 16.45 -3.00
N GLY A 94 -11.14 15.74 -2.32
CA GLY A 94 -11.40 14.43 -1.73
C GLY A 94 -11.09 13.22 -2.63
N ALA A 95 -10.69 12.13 -1.97
CA ALA A 95 -10.36 10.81 -2.51
C ALA A 95 -11.43 10.23 -3.49
N PRO A 96 -11.12 9.18 -4.28
CA PRO A 96 -12.00 8.73 -5.36
C PRO A 96 -13.35 8.27 -4.81
N ALA A 97 -14.43 8.84 -5.34
CA ALA A 97 -15.76 8.29 -5.21
C ALA A 97 -15.82 6.94 -5.93
N ALA A 98 -16.37 5.94 -5.25
CA ALA A 98 -16.68 4.64 -5.84
C ALA A 98 -17.52 4.82 -7.12
N GLN A 99 -17.17 4.01 -8.11
CA GLN A 99 -17.81 3.85 -9.42
C GLN A 99 -19.34 3.93 -9.32
N GLN A 100 -19.93 5.05 -9.76
CA GLN A 100 -21.36 5.15 -10.03
C GLN A 100 -21.59 5.12 -11.55
N LEU A 101 -22.47 4.19 -11.94
CA LEU A 101 -22.95 3.94 -13.30
C LEU A 101 -23.49 5.21 -13.97
N GLY A 102 -23.14 5.35 -15.25
CA GLY A 102 -23.97 5.92 -16.32
C GLY A 102 -24.63 7.28 -16.09
N ALA A 103 -24.00 8.36 -16.57
CA ALA A 103 -24.70 9.57 -16.99
C ALA A 103 -23.90 10.32 -18.06
N GLU A 104 -24.58 10.77 -19.11
CA GLU A 104 -24.05 11.40 -20.32
C GLU A 104 -23.32 12.74 -20.05
N LYS A 105 -22.40 13.09 -20.96
CA LYS A 105 -21.45 14.20 -20.84
C LYS A 105 -21.90 15.41 -21.68
N PRO A 106 -21.98 16.64 -21.16
CA PRO A 106 -21.99 17.83 -22.00
C PRO A 106 -20.55 18.33 -22.26
N PRO A 107 -20.29 18.98 -23.41
CA PRO A 107 -18.96 19.42 -23.80
C PRO A 107 -18.67 20.83 -23.27
N LEU A 108 -17.43 21.10 -22.83
CA LEU A 108 -16.61 22.28 -23.20
C LEU A 108 -15.40 22.44 -22.26
N GLU A 109 -14.23 22.42 -22.90
CA GLU A 109 -13.00 23.17 -22.63
C GLU A 109 -12.71 23.62 -21.18
N ASN A 110 -11.99 22.76 -20.46
CA ASN A 110 -10.98 23.12 -19.49
C ASN A 110 -10.16 21.86 -19.28
N VAL A 111 -8.89 21.83 -19.71
CA VAL A 111 -8.00 20.67 -19.48
C VAL A 111 -7.72 20.59 -17.99
N LYS A 112 -8.67 20.03 -17.24
CA LYS A 112 -8.50 19.66 -15.83
C LYS A 112 -7.32 18.70 -15.80
N ALA A 113 -6.24 19.09 -15.12
CA ALA A 113 -5.09 18.22 -14.92
C ALA A 113 -5.57 16.91 -14.28
N VAL A 114 -5.62 15.83 -15.07
CA VAL A 114 -5.97 14.51 -14.57
C VAL A 114 -4.86 14.08 -13.63
N ARG A 115 -5.12 14.22 -12.32
CA ARG A 115 -4.22 13.68 -11.29
C ARG A 115 -4.43 12.18 -11.26
N SER A 116 -3.54 11.45 -11.93
CA SER A 116 -3.51 10.00 -11.86
C SER A 116 -2.83 9.56 -10.56
N TYR A 117 -3.49 8.65 -9.85
CA TYR A 117 -2.93 8.00 -8.67
C TYR A 117 -2.62 6.54 -8.99
N LEU A 118 -1.59 6.03 -8.34
CA LEU A 118 -1.16 4.65 -8.40
C LEU A 118 -1.48 4.02 -7.05
N HIS A 119 -2.17 2.88 -7.10
CA HIS A 119 -2.46 2.09 -5.93
C HIS A 119 -1.32 1.11 -5.72
N TYR A 120 -0.46 1.39 -4.74
CA TYR A 120 0.70 0.57 -4.42
C TYR A 120 0.40 -0.31 -3.21
N ARG A 121 0.78 -1.59 -3.30
CA ARG A 121 0.62 -2.59 -2.24
C ARG A 121 1.95 -3.29 -2.00
N LEU A 122 2.37 -3.40 -0.75
CA LEU A 122 3.60 -4.09 -0.35
C LEU A 122 3.28 -5.23 0.63
N VAL A 123 3.86 -6.40 0.40
CA VAL A 123 3.81 -7.53 1.32
C VAL A 123 5.20 -7.77 1.89
N VAL A 124 5.26 -7.84 3.21
CA VAL A 124 6.44 -8.22 3.97
C VAL A 124 6.18 -9.50 4.76
N LYS A 125 7.22 -10.26 5.07
CA LYS A 125 7.10 -11.52 5.83
C LYS A 125 6.75 -11.26 7.29
N ASP A 126 7.29 -10.18 7.86
CA ASP A 126 7.23 -9.89 9.27
C ASP A 126 5.84 -9.35 9.65
N VAL A 127 5.19 -9.97 10.63
CA VAL A 127 3.84 -9.59 11.07
C VAL A 127 3.93 -8.42 12.05
N CYS A 128 3.38 -7.28 11.66
CA CYS A 128 3.37 -6.08 12.50
C CYS A 128 2.23 -6.13 13.52
N LEU A 129 2.50 -5.59 14.71
CA LEU A 129 1.50 -5.30 15.76
C LEU A 129 1.52 -3.80 16.06
N PRO A 130 0.36 -3.13 16.23
CA PRO A 130 0.35 -1.73 16.64
C PRO A 130 1.06 -1.57 17.98
N LEU A 131 1.90 -0.53 18.11
CA LEU A 131 2.65 -0.28 19.35
C LEU A 131 1.75 -0.15 20.58
N ARG A 132 0.52 0.38 20.41
CA ARG A 132 -0.48 0.53 21.48
C ARG A 132 -0.96 -0.81 22.04
N ASP A 133 -0.89 -1.87 21.24
CA ASP A 133 -1.33 -3.21 21.60
C ASP A 133 -0.17 -4.07 22.16
N SER A 134 1.04 -3.50 22.19
CA SER A 134 2.19 -4.15 22.82
C SER A 134 2.17 -3.95 24.33
N ASN A 135 2.05 -5.03 25.08
CA ASN A 135 2.08 -5.01 26.55
C ASN A 135 3.52 -4.97 27.13
N SER A 136 4.54 -4.91 26.27
CA SER A 136 5.94 -4.99 26.64
C SER A 136 6.79 -4.36 25.57
N GLY A 137 7.83 -3.62 25.98
CA GLY A 137 8.87 -3.13 25.07
C GLY A 137 9.88 -4.19 24.68
N LYS A 138 9.88 -5.38 25.31
CA LYS A 138 10.86 -6.44 25.00
C LYS A 138 10.88 -6.82 23.51
N PRO A 139 9.72 -7.02 22.83
CA PRO A 139 9.69 -7.29 21.38
C PRO A 139 10.28 -6.17 20.51
N LEU A 140 10.37 -4.93 21.02
CA LEU A 140 10.95 -3.79 20.30
C LEU A 140 12.48 -3.79 20.32
N VAL A 141 13.07 -4.48 21.31
CA VAL A 141 14.52 -4.49 21.55
C VAL A 141 15.11 -5.89 21.36
N SER A 142 14.27 -6.93 21.36
CA SER A 142 14.69 -8.29 21.05
C SER A 142 14.87 -8.42 19.54
N ILE A 143 16.12 -8.47 19.13
CA ILE A 143 16.57 -8.70 17.76
C ILE A 143 17.08 -10.13 17.67
#